data_AF-A0AAW5R2C3-F1
#
_entry.id   AF-A0AAW5R2C3-F1
#
_cell.length_a   1.000
_cell.length_b   1.000
_cell.length_c   1.000
_cell.angle_alpha   90.00
_cell.angle_beta   90.00
_cell.angle_gamma   90.00
#
_symmetry.space_group_name_H-M   'P 1'
#
loop_
_entity.id
_entity.type
_entity.pdbx_description
1 polymer ?
#
loop_
_entity_poly.entity_id
_entity_poly.type
_entity_poly.pdbx_seq_one_letter_code
_entity_poly.pdbx_strand_id
1 'polypeptide(L)' 'MNQRAAQPAGGLQPWTPAWYQYCSSKFRSFDPNTGYYTTYSGQKRFCQ' A
#
# COMPACT_ATOMS: atom_id res chain seq x y z
N MET A 1 13.71 -3.15 16.14
CA MET A 1 12.29 -2.83 16.41
C MET A 1 11.47 -3.48 15.32
N ASN A 2 10.93 -4.67 15.62
CA ASN A 2 10.25 -5.56 14.68
C ASN A 2 8.89 -4.98 14.27
N GLN A 3 8.79 -4.44 13.06
CA GLN A 3 7.50 -4.15 12.45
C GLN A 3 7.16 -5.23 11.43
N ARG A 4 6.86 -6.43 11.94
CA ARG A 4 5.99 -7.36 11.23
C ARG A 4 4.58 -6.79 11.39
N ALA A 5 4.25 -5.77 10.62
CA ALA A 5 2.86 -5.30 10.51
C ALA A 5 2.05 -6.52 10.09
N ALA A 6 1.28 -7.07 11.03
CA ALA A 6 0.44 -8.22 10.83
C ALA A 6 -0.47 -7.91 9.65
N GLN A 7 -0.15 -8.46 8.47
CA GLN A 7 -1.03 -8.34 7.32
C GLN A 7 -2.30 -9.12 7.71
N PRO A 8 -3.47 -8.49 7.78
CA PRO A 8 -4.70 -9.22 8.02
C PRO A 8 -4.81 -10.31 6.95
N ALA A 9 -5.13 -11.54 7.37
CA ALA A 9 -5.22 -12.71 6.50
C ALA A 9 -6.36 -12.63 5.47
N GLY A 10 -7.21 -11.61 5.54
CA GLY A 10 -8.05 -11.13 4.45
C GLY A 10 -7.45 -9.81 3.95
N GLY A 11 -7.25 -9.69 2.62
CA GLY A 11 -6.52 -8.58 1.98
C GLY A 11 -6.84 -7.20 2.56
N LEU A 12 -5.85 -6.31 2.50
CA LEU A 12 -5.98 -4.97 3.07
C LEU A 12 -7.11 -4.24 2.36
N GLN A 13 -8.14 -3.86 3.13
CA GLN A 13 -9.27 -3.12 2.60
C GLN A 13 -8.81 -1.74 2.13
N PRO A 14 -9.12 -1.33 0.90
CA PRO A 14 -8.74 -0.03 0.40
C PRO A 14 -9.35 1.08 1.27
N TRP A 15 -8.63 2.21 1.35
CA TRP A 15 -9.04 3.39 2.13
C TRP A 15 -9.08 3.21 3.66
N THR A 16 -8.47 2.14 4.18
CA THR A 16 -8.31 1.95 5.63
C THR A 16 -6.95 2.43 6.12
N PRO A 17 -6.82 2.84 7.40
CA PRO A 17 -5.53 3.23 7.98
C PRO A 17 -4.44 2.17 7.81
N ALA A 18 -4.79 0.89 7.98
CA ALA A 18 -3.85 -0.23 7.81
C ALA A 18 -3.38 -0.35 6.34
N TRP A 19 -4.28 -0.17 5.38
CA TRP A 19 -3.93 -0.18 3.95
C TRP A 19 -3.01 0.98 3.59
N TYR A 20 -3.29 2.21 4.05
CA TYR A 20 -2.39 3.34 3.81
C TYR A 20 -1.00 3.12 4.40
N GLN A 21 -0.90 2.61 5.63
CA GLN A 21 0.39 2.33 6.26
C GLN A 21 1.17 1.27 5.49
N TYR A 22 0.51 0.20 5.07
CA TYR A 22 1.14 -0.84 4.26
C TYR A 22 1.59 -0.31 2.89
N CYS A 23 0.71 0.36 2.15
CA CYS A 23 1.00 0.82 0.79
C CYS A 23 2.09 1.89 0.79
N SER A 24 2.06 2.84 1.74
CA SER A 24 3.10 3.86 1.87
C SER A 24 4.45 3.30 2.34
N SER A 25 4.44 2.27 3.20
CA SER A 25 5.68 1.58 3.61
C SER A 25 6.26 0.70 2.51
N LYS A 26 5.42 0.11 1.64
CA LYS A 26 5.85 -0.84 0.60
C LYS A 26 6.23 -0.14 -0.70
N PHE A 27 5.47 0.88 -1.09
CA PHE A 27 5.65 1.59 -2.34
C PHE A 27 5.93 3.06 -2.07
N ARG A 28 7.17 3.49 -2.34
CA ARG A 28 7.61 4.89 -2.12
C ARG A 28 6.81 5.90 -2.94
N SER A 29 6.34 5.50 -4.12
CA SER A 29 5.56 6.34 -5.04
C SER A 29 4.05 6.14 -4.88
N PHE A 30 3.61 5.66 -3.73
CA PHE A 30 2.19 5.49 -3.44
C PHE A 30 1.52 6.84 -3.20
N ASP A 31 0.45 7.10 -3.92
CA ASP A 31 -0.41 8.26 -3.75
C ASP A 31 -1.67 7.85 -2.95
N PRO A 32 -1.80 8.27 -1.68
CA PRO A 32 -2.95 7.91 -0.85
C PRO A 32 -4.26 8.53 -1.32
N ASN A 33 -4.25 9.58 -2.15
CA ASN A 33 -5.48 10.21 -2.63
C ASN A 33 -6.15 9.37 -3.72
N THR A 34 -5.34 8.72 -4.56
CA THR A 34 -5.82 7.92 -5.69
C THR A 34 -5.72 6.41 -5.43
N GLY A 35 -4.87 6.00 -4.48
CA GLY A 35 -4.60 4.60 -4.18
C GLY A 35 -3.68 3.89 -5.16
N TYR A 36 -3.04 4.65 -6.05
CA TYR A 36 -2.12 4.11 -7.04
C TYR A 36 -0.67 4.30 -6.61
N TYR A 37 0.16 3.35 -7.01
CA TYR A 37 1.60 3.50 -6.98
C TYR A 37 2.17 3.32 -8.39
N THR A 38 3.30 3.94 -8.64
CA THR A 38 4.03 3.77 -9.91
C THR A 38 4.99 2.58 -9.79
N THR A 39 4.90 1.62 -10.71
CA THR A 39 5.84 0.50 -10.81
C THR A 39 7.17 0.97 -11.38
N TYR A 40 8.21 0.14 -11.27
CA TYR A 40 9.51 0.43 -11.88
C TYR A 40 9.43 0.67 -13.39
N SER A 41 8.48 0.01 -14.06
CA SER A 41 8.20 0.19 -15.50
C SER A 41 7.41 1.46 -15.83
N GLY A 42 7.09 2.31 -14.85
CA GLY A 42 6.33 3.56 -15.03
C GLY A 42 4.81 3.39 -15.10
N GLN A 43 4.27 2.19 -14.82
CA GLN A 43 2.84 1.95 -14.86
C GLN A 43 2.19 2.23 -13.50
N LYS A 44 1.00 2.86 -13.50
CA LYS A 44 0.22 3.05 -12.27
C LYS A 44 -0.58 1.79 -11.96
N ARG A 45 -0.44 1.24 -10.75
CA ARG A 45 -1.22 0.10 -10.25
C ARG A 45 -1.90 0.44 -8.94
N PHE A 46 -3.14 -0.04 -8.78
CA PHE A 46 -3.88 0.13 -7.54
C PHE A 46 -3.28 -0.77 -6.45
N CYS A 47 -3.17 -0.27 -5.23
CA CYS A 47 -2.65 -1.05 -4.11
C CYS A 47 -3.74 -1.99 -3.56
N GLN A 48 -3.47 -3.30 -3.49
CA GLN A 48 -4.35 -4.33 -2.92
C GLN A 48 -3.50 -5.39 -2.20
#